data_AF-A0A1T4XDN9-F1
#
_entry.id   AF-A0A1T4XDN9-F1
#
_cell.length_a   1.000
_cell.length_b   1.000
_cell.length_c   1.000
_cell.angle_alpha   90.00
_cell.angle_beta   90.00
_cell.angle_gamma   90.00
#
_symmetry.space_group_name_H-M   'P 1'
#
loop_
_entity.id
_entity.type
_entity.pdbx_description
1 polymer ?
#
loop_
_entity_poly.entity_id
_entity_poly.type
_entity_poly.pdbx_seq_one_letter_code
_entity_poly.pdbx_strand_id
1 'polypeptide(L)'
;MRSTYEQSKLKLDSLKRYVDNLDTLNWVILKYSQGMFDGKPTLDINLTEKKVYDYSLAIIQLYGIFENFLECIVCAYLSALSKQITLYQNLPETVREHNLSLSAKLLGNNFSKYDSVTPEELVRNLHSCFDVASDSYCLNITAFRQHASNFREDSMREFLHNAGICNVDKMISTNEKLKAFLGITSGESVPLSKYFEYLKDLVQRRNIVAHGEMEDNILSSAWLKQYIEYISLLMDSIYGAVLDTYYALMIKNGSAKYLGQPIETFGDSIVGINSKNTAIKVGHILIARNAKGVLYWGKIESMQINNIPTEEVTAEQAVAIGIKTTFKVKPQYNYYIYWDKYV
;
A
#
# COMPACT_ATOMS: atom_id res chain seq x y z
N MET A 1 3.29 8.56 -0.18
CA MET A 1 2.86 7.16 0.06
C MET A 1 3.04 6.31 -1.19
N ARG A 2 2.69 6.84 -2.36
CA ARG A 2 2.90 6.27 -3.68
C ARG A 2 4.33 5.83 -3.94
N SER A 3 5.33 6.67 -3.62
CA SER A 3 6.75 6.30 -3.80
C SER A 3 7.08 4.96 -3.13
N THR A 4 6.66 4.77 -1.87
CA THR A 4 6.83 3.51 -1.14
C THR A 4 6.15 2.33 -1.85
N TYR A 5 4.90 2.53 -2.29
CA TYR A 5 4.15 1.51 -3.01
C TYR A 5 4.83 1.12 -4.33
N GLU A 6 5.23 2.09 -5.16
CA GLU A 6 5.91 1.86 -6.44
C GLU A 6 7.28 1.19 -6.24
N GLN A 7 8.05 1.61 -5.23
CA GLN A 7 9.32 0.96 -4.91
C GLN A 7 9.16 -0.51 -4.54
N SER A 8 8.14 -0.86 -3.77
CA SER A 8 7.84 -2.26 -3.43
C SER A 8 7.36 -3.05 -4.65
N LYS A 9 6.57 -2.45 -5.56
CA LYS A 9 6.20 -3.06 -6.85
C LYS A 9 7.42 -3.35 -7.72
N LEU A 10 8.36 -2.41 -7.83
CA LEU A 10 9.60 -2.61 -8.59
C LEU A 10 10.45 -3.76 -8.02
N LYS A 11 10.46 -3.95 -6.69
CA LYS A 11 11.10 -5.12 -6.05
C LYS A 11 10.40 -6.43 -6.42
N LEU A 12 9.06 -6.46 -6.38
CA LEU A 12 8.29 -7.64 -6.84
C LEU A 12 8.55 -7.95 -8.32
N ASP A 13 8.58 -6.94 -9.19
CA ASP A 13 8.87 -7.12 -10.62
C ASP A 13 10.29 -7.66 -10.84
N SER A 14 11.24 -7.22 -10.04
CA SER A 14 12.62 -7.73 -10.07
C SER A 14 12.68 -9.20 -9.67
N LEU A 15 11.97 -9.58 -8.61
CA LEU A 15 11.85 -10.97 -8.19
C LEU A 15 11.12 -11.82 -9.23
N LYS A 16 10.05 -11.29 -9.84
CA LYS A 16 9.31 -11.95 -10.93
C LYS A 16 10.21 -12.24 -12.11
N ARG A 17 11.00 -11.25 -12.55
CA ARG A 17 12.00 -11.44 -13.62
C ARG A 17 13.03 -12.50 -13.26
N TYR A 18 13.51 -12.56 -12.03
CA TYR A 18 14.42 -13.62 -11.60
C TYR A 18 13.75 -15.01 -11.70
N VAL A 19 12.53 -15.14 -11.16
CA VAL A 19 11.76 -16.40 -11.20
C VAL A 19 11.43 -16.82 -12.64
N ASP A 20 11.11 -15.88 -13.52
CA ASP A 20 10.87 -16.12 -14.95
C ASP A 20 12.06 -16.76 -15.66
N ASN A 21 13.28 -16.45 -15.20
CA ASN A 21 14.52 -16.93 -15.80
C ASN A 21 15.06 -18.22 -15.16
N LEU A 22 14.46 -18.72 -14.07
CA LEU A 22 14.97 -19.91 -13.38
C LEU A 22 15.04 -21.15 -14.28
N ASP A 23 14.01 -21.40 -15.09
CA ASP A 23 13.97 -22.56 -15.97
C ASP A 23 15.03 -22.46 -17.07
N THR A 24 15.21 -21.27 -17.65
CA THR A 24 16.28 -20.98 -18.61
C THR A 24 17.66 -21.16 -17.99
N LEU A 25 17.89 -20.63 -16.79
CA LEU A 25 19.16 -20.76 -16.07
C LEU A 25 19.49 -22.22 -15.79
N ASN A 26 18.50 -22.99 -15.32
CA ASN A 26 18.67 -24.43 -15.06
C ASN A 26 18.97 -25.20 -16.36
N TRP A 27 18.30 -24.86 -17.46
CA TRP A 27 18.58 -25.43 -18.78
C TRP A 27 20.01 -25.12 -19.26
N VAL A 28 20.47 -23.87 -19.13
CA VAL A 28 21.84 -23.49 -19.50
C VAL A 28 22.86 -24.29 -18.68
N ILE A 29 22.67 -24.39 -17.37
CA ILE A 29 23.58 -25.15 -16.49
C ILE A 29 23.64 -26.63 -16.88
N LEU A 30 22.48 -27.25 -17.15
CA LEU A 30 22.41 -28.64 -17.64
C LEU A 30 23.20 -28.85 -18.92
N LYS A 31 23.14 -27.88 -19.86
CA LYS A 31 23.87 -27.98 -21.13
C LYS A 31 25.38 -27.86 -20.93
N TYR A 32 25.81 -27.02 -20.00
CA TYR A 32 27.22 -26.91 -19.62
C TYR A 32 27.75 -28.18 -18.95
N SER A 33 27.01 -28.78 -18.01
CA SER A 33 27.44 -30.00 -17.33
C SER A 33 27.50 -31.23 -18.25
N GLN A 34 26.75 -31.21 -19.35
CA GLN A 34 26.78 -32.26 -20.39
C GLN A 34 27.92 -32.10 -21.41
N GLY A 35 28.85 -31.16 -21.21
CA GLY A 35 30.01 -31.00 -22.08
C GLY A 35 29.71 -30.41 -23.46
N MET A 36 28.57 -29.73 -23.65
CA MET A 36 28.24 -29.08 -24.93
C MET A 36 29.11 -27.85 -25.27
N PHE A 37 30.04 -27.46 -24.38
CA PHE A 37 30.94 -26.33 -24.60
C PHE A 37 32.39 -26.75 -24.33
N ASP A 38 33.14 -27.06 -25.39
CA ASP A 38 34.54 -27.46 -25.31
C ASP A 38 35.45 -26.37 -24.72
N GLY A 39 36.44 -26.79 -23.92
CA GLY A 39 37.53 -25.94 -23.43
C GLY A 39 37.18 -24.97 -22.29
N LYS A 40 36.01 -25.11 -21.65
CA LYS A 40 35.56 -24.24 -20.54
C LYS A 40 35.71 -24.91 -19.16
N PRO A 41 35.86 -24.12 -18.08
CA PRO A 41 35.93 -24.67 -16.71
C PRO A 41 34.68 -25.50 -16.37
N THR A 42 34.89 -26.60 -15.66
CA THR A 42 33.82 -27.48 -15.17
C THR A 42 32.96 -26.75 -14.14
N LEU A 43 31.65 -26.77 -14.33
CA LEU A 43 30.68 -26.20 -13.39
C LEU A 43 30.24 -27.30 -12.41
N ASP A 44 30.76 -27.26 -11.18
CA ASP A 44 30.37 -28.21 -10.12
C ASP A 44 29.16 -27.67 -9.34
N ILE A 45 27.97 -27.83 -9.93
CA ILE A 45 26.70 -27.41 -9.32
C ILE A 45 25.73 -28.58 -9.34
N ASN A 46 25.32 -29.02 -8.15
CA ASN A 46 24.18 -29.92 -8.00
C ASN A 46 22.88 -29.15 -8.28
N LEU A 47 22.20 -29.48 -9.37
CA LEU A 47 20.97 -28.81 -9.80
C LEU A 47 19.81 -28.97 -8.84
N THR A 48 19.75 -30.08 -8.10
CA THR A 48 18.71 -30.29 -7.09
C THR A 48 18.91 -29.33 -5.93
N GLU A 49 20.14 -29.23 -5.42
CA GLU A 49 20.49 -28.28 -4.36
C GLU A 49 20.29 -26.83 -4.81
N LYS A 50 20.71 -26.49 -6.04
CA LYS A 50 20.48 -25.17 -6.62
C LYS A 50 18.99 -24.80 -6.61
N LYS A 51 18.11 -25.71 -7.03
CA LYS A 51 16.66 -25.46 -7.02
C LYS A 51 16.13 -25.18 -5.62
N VAL A 52 16.64 -25.88 -4.60
CA VAL A 52 16.29 -25.62 -3.19
C VAL A 52 16.78 -24.24 -2.75
N TYR A 53 17.98 -23.82 -3.15
CA TYR A 53 18.49 -22.48 -2.86
C TYR A 53 17.70 -21.38 -3.57
N ASP A 54 17.40 -21.53 -4.86
CA ASP A 54 16.61 -20.57 -5.63
C ASP A 54 15.20 -20.41 -5.03
N TYR A 55 14.56 -21.53 -4.67
CA TYR A 55 13.26 -21.53 -3.99
C TYR A 55 13.34 -20.81 -2.65
N SER A 56 14.30 -21.18 -1.81
CA SER A 56 14.52 -20.57 -0.49
C SER A 56 14.70 -19.05 -0.59
N LEU A 57 15.55 -18.62 -1.53
CA LEU A 57 15.77 -17.21 -1.83
C LEU A 57 14.47 -16.52 -2.26
N ALA A 58 13.72 -17.13 -3.19
CA ALA A 58 12.49 -16.54 -3.69
C ALA A 58 11.43 -16.36 -2.59
N ILE A 59 11.25 -17.35 -1.71
CA ILE A 59 10.32 -17.28 -0.59
C ILE A 59 10.74 -16.22 0.44
N ILE A 60 12.01 -16.21 0.84
CA ILE A 60 12.53 -15.20 1.78
C ILE A 60 12.37 -13.79 1.21
N GLN A 61 12.75 -13.59 -0.05
CA GLN A 61 12.66 -12.28 -0.70
C GLN A 61 11.20 -11.83 -0.88
N LEU A 62 10.31 -12.73 -1.30
CA LEU A 62 8.90 -12.39 -1.49
C LEU A 62 8.25 -11.94 -0.18
N TYR A 63 8.42 -12.71 0.89
CA TYR A 63 7.90 -12.35 2.20
C TYR A 63 8.56 -11.06 2.72
N GLY A 64 9.88 -10.91 2.57
CA GLY A 64 10.62 -9.71 2.98
C GLY A 64 10.16 -8.44 2.26
N ILE A 65 9.82 -8.53 0.97
CA ILE A 65 9.25 -7.42 0.20
C ILE A 65 7.88 -7.02 0.79
N PHE A 66 7.03 -7.99 1.12
CA PHE A 66 5.71 -7.73 1.71
C PHE A 66 5.81 -7.12 3.11
N GLU A 67 6.65 -7.66 3.98
CA GLU A 67 6.91 -7.15 5.33
C GLU A 67 7.43 -5.71 5.27
N ASN A 68 8.45 -5.46 4.45
CA ASN A 68 8.98 -4.12 4.26
C ASN A 68 7.94 -3.15 3.66
N PHE A 69 7.07 -3.61 2.75
CA PHE A 69 5.99 -2.78 2.23
C PHE A 69 5.05 -2.32 3.35
N LEU A 70 4.58 -3.23 4.20
CA LEU A 70 3.69 -2.91 5.32
C LEU A 70 4.31 -1.87 6.26
N GLU A 71 5.54 -2.11 6.70
CA GLU A 71 6.24 -1.17 7.58
C GLU A 71 6.40 0.21 6.94
N CYS A 72 6.91 0.25 5.70
CA CYS A 72 7.18 1.52 5.04
C CYS A 72 5.89 2.27 4.67
N ILE A 73 4.80 1.58 4.30
CA ILE A 73 3.56 2.26 3.92
C ILE A 73 2.88 2.91 5.12
N VAL A 74 2.90 2.24 6.29
CA VAL A 74 2.44 2.81 7.56
C VAL A 74 3.28 4.04 7.92
N CYS A 75 4.61 3.95 7.84
CA CYS A 75 5.47 5.10 8.11
C CYS A 75 5.21 6.28 7.17
N ALA A 76 5.06 6.01 5.87
CA ALA A 76 4.77 7.04 4.88
C ALA A 76 3.40 7.69 5.10
N TYR A 77 2.41 6.90 5.49
CA TYR A 77 1.06 7.37 5.83
C TYR A 77 1.05 8.26 7.07
N LEU A 78 1.65 7.81 8.18
CA LEU A 78 1.74 8.61 9.41
C LEU A 78 2.53 9.90 9.18
N SER A 79 3.61 9.84 8.39
CA SER A 79 4.38 11.03 8.00
C SER A 79 3.54 12.04 7.21
N ALA A 80 2.68 11.55 6.30
CA ALA A 80 1.79 12.40 5.53
C ALA A 80 0.70 13.01 6.42
N LEU A 81 0.11 12.21 7.33
CA LEU A 81 -0.87 12.70 8.30
C LEU A 81 -0.31 13.81 9.18
N SER A 82 0.86 13.62 9.80
CA SER A 82 1.46 14.63 10.69
C SER A 82 1.78 15.94 9.98
N LYS A 83 2.00 15.91 8.66
CA LYS A 83 2.22 17.12 7.85
C LYS A 83 0.92 17.84 7.49
N GLN A 84 -0.20 17.12 7.41
CA GLN A 84 -1.50 17.68 7.04
C GLN A 84 -2.34 18.11 8.23
N ILE A 85 -2.23 17.39 9.35
CA ILE A 85 -3.00 17.63 10.56
C ILE A 85 -2.03 18.23 11.57
N THR A 86 -2.06 19.55 11.72
CA THR A 86 -1.09 20.32 12.53
C THR A 86 -1.28 20.16 14.03
N LEU A 87 -2.52 19.93 14.48
CA LEU A 87 -2.85 19.72 15.88
C LEU A 87 -2.94 18.23 16.20
N TYR A 88 -2.16 17.76 17.20
CA TYR A 88 -2.12 16.35 17.59
C TYR A 88 -3.50 15.80 17.98
N GLN A 89 -4.31 16.61 18.68
CA GLN A 89 -5.68 16.26 19.09
C GLN A 89 -6.65 15.98 17.92
N ASN A 90 -6.31 16.42 16.70
CA ASN A 90 -7.11 16.17 15.50
C ASN A 90 -6.72 14.87 14.76
N LEU A 91 -5.66 14.19 15.19
CA LEU A 91 -5.36 12.83 14.73
C LEU A 91 -6.42 11.83 15.19
N PRO A 92 -6.57 10.69 14.51
CA PRO A 92 -7.36 9.58 15.03
C PRO A 92 -6.90 9.18 16.44
N GLU A 93 -7.86 8.90 17.33
CA GLU A 93 -7.58 8.47 18.70
C GLU A 93 -6.66 7.24 18.74
N THR A 94 -6.93 6.24 17.91
CA THR A 94 -6.10 5.04 17.77
C THR A 94 -4.64 5.37 17.47
N VAL A 95 -4.37 6.35 16.60
CA VAL A 95 -2.99 6.77 16.28
C VAL A 95 -2.34 7.41 17.50
N ARG A 96 -3.06 8.22 18.27
CA ARG A 96 -2.53 8.86 19.48
C ARG A 96 -2.19 7.85 20.57
N GLU A 97 -3.10 6.91 20.82
CA GLU A 97 -2.93 5.84 21.81
C GLU A 97 -1.75 4.93 21.47
N HIS A 98 -1.63 4.53 20.20
CA HIS A 98 -0.55 3.66 19.75
C HIS A 98 0.78 4.40 19.60
N ASN A 99 0.78 5.70 19.29
CA ASN A 99 2.00 6.51 19.34
C ASN A 99 2.59 6.50 20.76
N LEU A 100 1.76 6.66 21.80
CA LEU A 100 2.22 6.61 23.19
C LEU A 100 2.70 5.20 23.58
N SER A 101 1.84 4.19 23.43
CA SER A 101 2.13 2.84 23.93
C SER A 101 3.28 2.17 23.18
N LEU A 102 3.38 2.33 21.86
CA LEU A 102 4.50 1.78 21.07
C LEU A 102 5.80 2.52 21.35
N SER A 103 5.76 3.83 21.59
CA SER A 103 6.95 4.58 22.01
C SER A 103 7.47 4.11 23.38
N ALA A 104 6.56 3.91 24.35
CA ALA A 104 6.91 3.38 25.66
C ALA A 104 7.50 1.97 25.56
N LYS A 105 6.91 1.11 24.71
CA LYS A 105 7.45 -0.22 24.42
C LYS A 105 8.84 -0.17 23.80
N LEU A 106 9.08 0.76 22.88
CA LEU A 106 10.38 0.93 22.22
C LEU A 106 11.46 1.40 23.22
N LEU A 107 11.12 2.32 24.12
CA LEU A 107 12.01 2.78 25.20
C LEU A 107 12.44 1.64 26.13
N GLY A 108 11.59 0.64 26.34
CA GLY A 108 11.88 -0.52 27.19
C GLY A 108 12.69 -1.64 26.51
N ASN A 109 13.03 -1.51 25.22
CA ASN A 109 13.69 -2.56 24.44
C ASN A 109 15.15 -2.21 24.10
N ASN A 110 15.94 -3.23 23.73
CA ASN A 110 17.26 -3.02 23.13
C ASN A 110 17.11 -2.42 21.72
N PHE A 111 17.65 -1.23 21.51
CA PHE A 111 17.52 -0.42 20.28
C PHE A 111 18.22 -1.00 19.03
N SER A 112 18.82 -2.19 19.09
CA SER A 112 19.69 -2.73 18.02
C SER A 112 19.01 -2.99 16.66
N LYS A 113 17.67 -2.96 16.60
CA LYS A 113 16.90 -3.01 15.33
C LYS A 113 16.49 -1.63 14.81
N TYR A 114 16.75 -0.57 15.58
CA TYR A 114 16.31 0.79 15.38
C TYR A 114 17.45 1.78 15.62
N ASP A 115 18.67 1.42 15.21
CA ASP A 115 19.93 2.14 15.50
C ASP A 115 19.92 3.65 15.16
N SER A 116 18.93 4.13 14.41
CA SER A 116 18.72 5.53 14.10
C SER A 116 17.90 6.33 15.12
N VAL A 117 17.34 5.71 16.17
CA VAL A 117 16.43 6.36 17.13
C VAL A 117 17.01 6.30 18.54
N THR A 118 17.13 7.45 19.19
CA THR A 118 17.62 7.52 20.58
C THR A 118 16.47 7.64 21.58
N PRO A 119 16.65 7.20 22.84
CA PRO A 119 15.66 7.41 23.90
C PRO A 119 15.24 8.88 24.06
N GLU A 120 16.21 9.81 23.97
CA GLU A 120 15.99 11.25 24.11
C GLU A 120 15.09 11.79 22.99
N GLU A 121 15.28 11.31 21.76
CA GLU A 121 14.41 11.67 20.63
C GLU A 121 12.98 11.18 20.85
N LEU A 122 12.80 9.93 21.31
CA LEU A 122 11.47 9.38 21.58
C LEU A 122 10.72 10.20 22.64
N VAL A 123 11.40 10.54 23.73
CA VAL A 123 10.81 11.35 24.81
C VAL A 123 10.48 12.76 24.33
N ARG A 124 11.38 13.41 23.58
CA ARG A 124 11.15 14.75 23.01
C ARG A 124 9.93 14.76 22.08
N ASN A 125 9.81 13.78 21.21
CA ASN A 125 8.69 13.66 20.28
C ASN A 125 7.38 13.42 21.04
N LEU A 126 7.36 12.53 22.03
CA LEU A 126 6.19 12.33 22.90
C LEU A 126 5.78 13.62 23.61
N HIS A 127 6.74 14.33 24.21
CA HIS A 127 6.47 15.61 24.87
C HIS A 127 5.81 16.62 23.91
N SER A 128 6.32 16.73 22.68
CA SER A 128 5.74 17.62 21.66
C SER A 128 4.29 17.31 21.31
N CYS A 129 3.83 16.06 21.50
CA CYS A 129 2.44 15.67 21.26
C CYS A 129 1.48 16.16 22.36
N PHE A 130 1.98 16.42 23.57
CA PHE A 130 1.17 16.88 24.72
C PHE A 130 1.31 18.38 24.98
N ASP A 131 2.23 19.05 24.29
CA ASP A 131 2.40 20.50 24.40
C ASP A 131 1.32 21.23 23.60
N VAL A 132 0.23 21.56 24.29
CA VAL A 132 -0.93 22.26 23.71
C VAL A 132 -0.58 23.68 23.26
N ALA A 133 0.53 24.26 23.73
CA ALA A 133 1.01 25.57 23.30
C ALA A 133 1.82 25.51 21.99
N SER A 134 2.19 24.32 21.52
CA SER A 134 2.93 24.14 20.27
C SER A 134 1.99 24.00 19.07
N ASP A 135 2.26 24.76 18.01
CA ASP A 135 1.57 24.65 16.72
C ASP A 135 2.01 23.41 15.89
N SER A 136 2.89 22.57 16.44
CA SER A 136 3.40 21.37 15.77
C SER A 136 3.75 20.25 16.74
N TYR A 137 3.66 19.01 16.27
CA TYR A 137 4.06 17.82 17.01
C TYR A 137 4.85 16.86 16.12
N CYS A 138 5.57 15.95 16.75
CA CYS A 138 6.30 14.88 16.07
C CYS A 138 5.84 13.52 16.58
N LEU A 139 5.35 12.66 15.68
CA LEU A 139 5.07 11.26 16.01
C LEU A 139 6.37 10.46 16.04
N ASN A 140 6.44 9.47 16.92
CA ASN A 140 7.48 8.44 16.89
C ASN A 140 7.14 7.37 15.85
N ILE A 141 7.17 7.76 14.58
CA ILE A 141 6.73 6.92 13.47
C ILE A 141 7.47 5.58 13.43
N THR A 142 8.77 5.56 13.75
CA THR A 142 9.56 4.32 13.83
C THR A 142 9.00 3.32 14.84
N ALA A 143 8.36 3.77 15.91
CA ALA A 143 7.76 2.89 16.91
C ALA A 143 6.60 2.05 16.32
N PHE A 144 5.93 2.54 15.26
CA PHE A 144 4.88 1.81 14.56
C PHE A 144 5.38 0.64 13.71
N ARG A 145 6.70 0.53 13.48
CA ARG A 145 7.27 -0.63 12.78
C ARG A 145 7.36 -1.87 13.67
N GLN A 146 7.10 -1.75 14.97
CA GLN A 146 7.19 -2.87 15.89
C GLN A 146 6.09 -3.90 15.63
N HIS A 147 6.49 -5.13 15.32
CA HIS A 147 5.64 -6.31 15.35
C HIS A 147 6.41 -7.49 15.96
N ALA A 148 5.70 -8.37 16.69
CA ALA A 148 6.32 -9.48 17.42
C ALA A 148 6.36 -10.79 16.61
N SER A 149 5.59 -10.87 15.53
CA SER A 149 5.46 -12.09 14.73
C SER A 149 5.34 -11.75 13.24
N ASN A 150 5.43 -12.78 12.40
CA ASN A 150 5.25 -12.63 10.96
C ASN A 150 3.85 -12.12 10.63
N PHE A 151 3.70 -11.39 9.53
CA PHE A 151 2.42 -10.86 9.07
C PHE A 151 1.53 -11.96 8.50
N ARG A 152 0.89 -12.70 9.41
CA ARG A 152 -0.35 -13.43 9.15
C ARG A 152 -1.53 -12.46 9.15
N GLU A 153 -2.69 -12.94 8.75
CA GLU A 153 -3.94 -12.17 8.65
C GLU A 153 -4.21 -11.27 9.87
N ASP A 154 -4.27 -11.86 11.08
CA ASP A 154 -4.55 -11.10 12.31
C ASP A 154 -3.45 -10.10 12.65
N SER A 155 -2.19 -10.50 12.51
CA SER A 155 -1.05 -9.62 12.80
C SER A 155 -0.95 -8.45 11.81
N MET A 156 -1.29 -8.67 10.54
CA MET A 156 -1.37 -7.62 9.53
C MET A 156 -2.51 -6.65 9.84
N ARG A 157 -3.69 -7.16 10.21
CA ARG A 157 -4.83 -6.35 10.62
C ARG A 157 -4.50 -5.49 11.83
N GLU A 158 -3.96 -6.09 12.88
CA GLU A 158 -3.57 -5.38 14.11
C GLU A 158 -2.54 -4.30 13.80
N PHE A 159 -1.53 -4.62 12.99
CA PHE A 159 -0.50 -3.67 12.59
C PHE A 159 -1.06 -2.43 11.88
N LEU A 160 -1.97 -2.63 10.92
CA LEU A 160 -2.64 -1.52 10.21
C LEU A 160 -3.61 -0.77 11.12
N HIS A 161 -4.36 -1.49 11.97
CA HIS A 161 -5.28 -0.92 12.95
C HIS A 161 -4.56 0.01 13.93
N ASN A 162 -3.37 -0.33 14.39
CA ASN A 162 -2.58 0.52 15.29
C ASN A 162 -2.28 1.88 14.66
N ALA A 163 -2.11 1.94 13.34
CA ALA A 163 -1.98 3.18 12.58
C ALA A 163 -3.34 3.85 12.23
N GLY A 164 -4.46 3.33 12.72
CA GLY A 164 -5.81 3.83 12.45
C GLY A 164 -6.38 3.43 11.08
N ILE A 165 -5.81 2.42 10.41
CA ILE A 165 -6.27 1.93 9.11
C ILE A 165 -7.15 0.69 9.33
N CYS A 166 -8.47 0.88 9.40
CA CYS A 166 -9.40 -0.16 9.83
C CYS A 166 -10.21 -0.83 8.70
N ASN A 167 -10.17 -0.31 7.47
CA ASN A 167 -10.99 -0.77 6.34
C ASN A 167 -10.31 -1.81 5.44
N VAL A 168 -9.17 -2.40 5.87
CA VAL A 168 -8.35 -3.28 5.02
C VAL A 168 -9.11 -4.51 4.51
N ASP A 169 -9.89 -5.18 5.34
CA ASP A 169 -10.65 -6.38 4.95
C ASP A 169 -11.67 -6.07 3.85
N LYS A 170 -12.31 -4.91 3.94
CA LYS A 170 -13.23 -4.43 2.92
C LYS A 170 -12.50 -4.16 1.61
N MET A 171 -11.32 -3.53 1.65
CA MET A 171 -10.55 -3.26 0.42
C MET A 171 -10.04 -4.53 -0.23
N ILE A 172 -9.62 -5.52 0.56
CA ILE A 172 -9.22 -6.85 0.08
C ILE A 172 -10.41 -7.54 -0.58
N SER A 173 -11.55 -7.62 0.12
CA SER A 173 -12.75 -8.31 -0.37
C SER A 173 -13.51 -7.58 -1.47
N THR A 174 -13.11 -6.36 -1.85
CA THR A 174 -13.70 -5.61 -2.98
C THR A 174 -12.72 -5.42 -4.14
N ASN A 175 -11.48 -5.91 -4.02
CA ASN A 175 -10.52 -5.88 -5.11
C ASN A 175 -10.89 -6.94 -6.17
N GLU A 176 -11.47 -6.49 -7.27
CA GLU A 176 -11.95 -7.35 -8.35
C GLU A 176 -10.81 -8.14 -9.04
N LYS A 177 -9.59 -7.60 -9.08
CA LYS A 177 -8.43 -8.33 -9.62
C LYS A 177 -8.03 -9.48 -8.69
N LEU A 178 -8.02 -9.24 -7.38
CA LEU A 178 -7.73 -10.28 -6.39
C LEU A 178 -8.83 -11.35 -6.38
N LYS A 179 -10.11 -10.96 -6.49
CA LYS A 179 -11.21 -11.92 -6.65
C LYS A 179 -11.04 -12.80 -7.87
N ALA A 180 -10.77 -12.18 -9.04
CA ALA A 180 -10.55 -12.92 -10.28
C ALA A 180 -9.36 -13.87 -10.16
N PHE A 181 -8.26 -13.44 -9.53
CA PHE A 181 -7.10 -14.28 -9.26
C PHE A 181 -7.45 -15.51 -8.40
N LEU A 182 -8.28 -15.32 -7.36
CA LEU A 182 -8.73 -16.40 -6.47
C LEU A 182 -9.91 -17.23 -7.05
N GLY A 183 -10.32 -16.96 -8.29
CA GLY A 183 -11.46 -17.62 -8.93
C GLY A 183 -12.81 -17.32 -8.27
N ILE A 184 -12.94 -16.19 -7.56
CA ILE A 184 -14.19 -15.77 -6.91
C ILE A 184 -15.05 -15.04 -7.94
N THR A 185 -16.26 -15.55 -8.18
CA THR A 185 -17.17 -15.00 -9.18
C THR A 185 -17.97 -13.80 -8.67
N SER A 186 -18.45 -12.94 -9.58
CA SER A 186 -19.23 -11.76 -9.20
C SER A 186 -20.54 -12.18 -8.51
N GLY A 187 -20.75 -11.70 -7.28
CA GLY A 187 -21.91 -12.05 -6.44
C GLY A 187 -21.70 -13.25 -5.52
N GLU A 188 -20.59 -13.97 -5.65
CA GLU A 188 -20.22 -15.05 -4.73
C GLU A 188 -19.77 -14.47 -3.39
N SER A 189 -20.36 -14.96 -2.30
CA SER A 189 -19.92 -14.64 -0.94
C SER A 189 -18.99 -15.74 -0.47
N VAL A 190 -17.73 -15.40 -0.23
CA VAL A 190 -16.71 -16.31 0.32
C VAL A 190 -16.23 -15.78 1.67
N PRO A 191 -15.82 -16.66 2.59
CA PRO A 191 -15.26 -16.22 3.87
C PRO A 191 -13.98 -15.42 3.62
N LEU A 192 -13.73 -14.43 4.48
CA LEU A 192 -12.57 -13.55 4.37
C LEU A 192 -11.24 -14.35 4.40
N SER A 193 -11.19 -15.45 5.13
CA SER A 193 -10.03 -16.34 5.20
C SER A 193 -9.55 -16.84 3.83
N LYS A 194 -10.45 -16.99 2.85
CA LYS A 194 -10.11 -17.38 1.47
C LYS A 194 -9.15 -16.39 0.81
N TYR A 195 -9.25 -15.10 1.15
CA TYR A 195 -8.36 -14.07 0.63
C TYR A 195 -6.94 -14.13 1.22
N PHE A 196 -6.73 -14.91 2.28
CA PHE A 196 -5.47 -15.00 3.02
C PHE A 196 -4.78 -16.36 2.92
N GLU A 197 -5.31 -17.31 2.14
CA GLU A 197 -4.74 -18.66 2.00
C GLU A 197 -3.30 -18.64 1.49
N TYR A 198 -3.03 -17.87 0.43
CA TYR A 198 -1.67 -17.71 -0.11
C TYR A 198 -0.73 -17.02 0.89
N LEU A 199 -1.19 -16.03 1.65
CA LEU A 199 -0.36 -15.38 2.67
C LEU A 199 -0.03 -16.35 3.81
N LYS A 200 -1.01 -17.12 4.27
CA LYS A 200 -0.84 -18.12 5.33
C LYS A 200 0.20 -19.16 4.92
N ASP A 201 0.09 -19.69 3.70
CA ASP A 201 1.03 -20.66 3.17
C ASP A 201 2.42 -20.05 2.94
N LEU A 202 2.51 -18.82 2.42
CA LEU A 202 3.79 -18.11 2.27
C LEU A 202 4.53 -17.95 3.60
N VAL A 203 3.81 -17.56 4.66
CA VAL A 203 4.39 -17.43 6.00
C VAL A 203 4.91 -18.77 6.52
N GLN A 204 4.18 -19.87 6.27
CA GLN A 204 4.60 -21.20 6.65
C GLN A 204 5.88 -21.61 5.91
N ARG A 205 5.90 -21.48 4.57
CA ARG A 205 7.09 -21.77 3.73
C ARG A 205 8.29 -20.95 4.15
N ARG A 206 8.11 -19.66 4.41
CA ARG A 206 9.19 -18.78 4.89
C ARG A 206 9.78 -19.26 6.21
N ASN A 207 8.96 -19.78 7.13
CA ASN A 207 9.46 -20.31 8.39
C ASN A 207 10.25 -21.61 8.19
N ILE A 208 9.74 -22.55 7.39
CA ILE A 208 10.43 -23.81 7.06
C ILE A 208 11.82 -23.51 6.47
N VAL A 209 11.85 -22.66 5.43
CA VAL A 209 13.09 -22.23 4.77
C VAL A 209 14.05 -21.53 5.73
N ALA A 210 13.55 -20.61 6.57
CA ALA A 210 14.39 -19.86 7.50
C ALA A 210 14.99 -20.72 8.62
N HIS A 211 14.34 -21.84 8.98
CA HIS A 211 14.86 -22.82 9.93
C HIS A 211 15.82 -23.84 9.30
N GLY A 212 16.07 -23.74 7.97
CA GLY A 212 16.99 -24.62 7.25
C GLY A 212 16.45 -26.02 7.03
N GLU A 213 15.14 -26.22 7.20
CA GLU A 213 14.49 -27.49 6.92
C GLU A 213 14.42 -27.72 5.41
N MET A 214 14.77 -28.94 4.97
CA MET A 214 14.56 -29.33 3.57
C MET A 214 13.07 -29.44 3.31
N GLU A 215 12.54 -28.55 2.47
CA GLU A 215 11.16 -28.64 2.02
C GLU A 215 11.08 -29.59 0.82
N ASP A 216 10.64 -30.83 1.06
CA ASP A 216 10.46 -31.84 0.00
C ASP A 216 9.43 -31.40 -1.07
N ASN A 217 8.61 -30.40 -0.76
CA ASN A 217 7.56 -29.85 -1.60
C ASN A 217 7.84 -28.39 -2.04
N ILE A 218 8.99 -28.16 -2.67
CA ILE A 218 9.33 -26.86 -3.26
C ILE A 218 8.35 -26.49 -4.38
N LEU A 219 8.01 -25.20 -4.46
CA LEU A 219 7.14 -24.69 -5.52
C LEU A 219 7.90 -24.60 -6.85
N SER A 220 7.24 -24.99 -7.94
CA SER A 220 7.71 -24.69 -9.29
C SER A 220 7.79 -23.18 -9.56
N SER A 221 8.55 -22.77 -10.57
CA SER A 221 8.61 -21.38 -11.05
C SER A 221 7.22 -20.81 -11.35
N ALA A 222 6.32 -21.60 -11.96
CA ALA A 222 4.95 -21.20 -12.26
C ALA A 222 4.13 -20.89 -10.99
N TRP A 223 4.29 -21.71 -9.96
CA TRP A 223 3.64 -21.47 -8.67
C TRP A 223 4.22 -20.25 -7.96
N LEU A 224 5.55 -20.08 -7.92
CA LEU A 224 6.18 -18.89 -7.35
C LEU A 224 5.66 -17.59 -7.99
N LYS A 225 5.45 -17.58 -9.31
CA LYS A 225 4.83 -16.44 -10.01
C LYS A 225 3.42 -16.13 -9.50
N GLN A 226 2.63 -17.15 -9.16
CA GLN A 226 1.31 -16.94 -8.57
C GLN A 226 1.37 -16.29 -7.19
N TYR A 227 2.33 -16.67 -6.34
CA TYR A 227 2.51 -16.01 -5.03
C TYR A 227 2.96 -14.55 -5.20
N ILE A 228 3.85 -14.28 -6.17
CA ILE A 228 4.26 -12.90 -6.50
C ILE A 228 3.06 -12.07 -6.95
N GLU A 229 2.22 -12.62 -7.84
CA GLU A 229 1.00 -11.96 -8.32
C GLU A 229 0.00 -11.73 -7.18
N TYR A 230 -0.21 -12.73 -6.32
CA TYR A 230 -1.07 -12.62 -5.14
C TYR A 230 -0.59 -11.49 -4.21
N ILE A 231 0.69 -11.48 -3.83
CA ILE A 231 1.26 -10.44 -2.95
C ILE A 231 1.13 -9.06 -3.62
N SER A 232 1.34 -8.97 -4.93
CA SER A 232 1.11 -7.75 -5.70
C SER A 232 -0.34 -7.25 -5.51
N LEU A 233 -1.35 -8.10 -5.71
CA LEU A 233 -2.76 -7.75 -5.59
C LEU A 233 -3.19 -7.45 -4.14
N LEU A 234 -2.60 -8.13 -3.16
CA LEU A 234 -2.80 -7.84 -1.75
C LEU A 234 -2.25 -6.46 -1.39
N MET A 235 -1.05 -6.11 -1.88
CA MET A 235 -0.46 -4.77 -1.70
C MET A 235 -1.34 -3.67 -2.31
N ASP A 236 -1.98 -3.90 -3.47
CA ASP A 236 -2.93 -2.95 -4.07
C ASP A 236 -4.09 -2.65 -3.12
N SER A 237 -4.63 -3.71 -2.51
CA SER A 237 -5.76 -3.61 -1.59
C SER A 237 -5.39 -2.84 -0.31
N ILE A 238 -4.23 -3.13 0.26
CA ILE A 238 -3.71 -2.42 1.44
C ILE A 238 -3.41 -0.96 1.10
N TYR A 239 -2.79 -0.68 -0.04
CA TYR A 239 -2.54 0.68 -0.49
C TYR A 239 -3.84 1.47 -0.69
N GLY A 240 -4.86 0.83 -1.27
CA GLY A 240 -6.21 1.39 -1.35
C GLY A 240 -6.80 1.72 0.03
N ALA A 241 -6.66 0.83 1.01
CA ALA A 241 -7.13 1.06 2.38
C ALA A 241 -6.44 2.25 3.06
N VAL A 242 -5.13 2.36 2.89
CA VAL A 242 -4.32 3.49 3.37
C VAL A 242 -4.84 4.80 2.77
N LEU A 243 -5.04 4.86 1.46
CA LEU A 243 -5.50 6.07 0.78
C LEU A 243 -6.95 6.45 1.11
N ASP A 244 -7.86 5.46 1.19
CA ASP A 244 -9.23 5.70 1.64
C ASP A 244 -9.25 6.30 3.05
N THR A 245 -8.46 5.74 3.96
CA THR A 245 -8.36 6.24 5.33
C THR A 245 -7.80 7.67 5.34
N TYR A 246 -6.73 7.92 4.58
CA TYR A 246 -6.13 9.24 4.45
C TYR A 246 -7.13 10.29 3.90
N TYR A 247 -7.81 9.99 2.79
CA TYR A 247 -8.76 10.92 2.18
C TYR A 247 -10.01 11.13 3.04
N ALA A 248 -10.48 10.11 3.76
CA ALA A 248 -11.55 10.27 4.74
C ALA A 248 -11.16 11.30 5.83
N LEU A 249 -9.91 11.26 6.30
CA LEU A 249 -9.39 12.22 7.27
C LEU A 249 -9.23 13.62 6.66
N MET A 250 -8.76 13.73 5.42
CA MET A 250 -8.65 15.02 4.73
C MET A 250 -10.02 15.69 4.54
N ILE A 251 -11.07 14.91 4.28
CA ILE A 251 -12.45 15.40 4.24
C ILE A 251 -12.91 15.82 5.65
N LYS A 252 -12.71 14.96 6.65
CA LYS A 252 -13.16 15.21 8.04
C LYS A 252 -12.56 16.49 8.62
N ASN A 253 -11.28 16.75 8.33
CA ASN A 253 -10.56 17.91 8.87
C ASN A 253 -10.62 19.16 7.97
N GLY A 254 -11.40 19.13 6.88
CA GLY A 254 -11.62 20.30 6.00
C GLY A 254 -10.47 20.64 5.05
N SER A 255 -9.45 19.78 4.97
CA SER A 255 -8.32 19.90 4.04
C SER A 255 -8.74 19.64 2.60
N ALA A 256 -9.64 18.68 2.38
CA ALA A 256 -10.30 18.47 1.09
C ALA A 256 -11.50 19.43 0.95
N LYS A 257 -11.54 20.22 -0.14
CA LYS A 257 -12.57 21.23 -0.37
C LYS A 257 -13.81 20.64 -1.02
N TYR A 258 -14.98 20.89 -0.44
CA TYR A 258 -16.25 20.37 -0.93
C TYR A 258 -16.73 21.11 -2.18
N LEU A 259 -16.93 20.39 -3.28
CA LEU A 259 -17.42 20.93 -4.55
C LEU A 259 -18.93 20.75 -4.74
N GLY A 260 -19.59 19.89 -3.97
CA GLY A 260 -21.03 19.62 -4.12
C GLY A 260 -21.35 18.36 -4.91
N GLN A 261 -22.61 18.26 -5.31
CA GLN A 261 -23.05 17.28 -6.30
C GLN A 261 -22.77 17.80 -7.71
N PRO A 262 -22.63 16.91 -8.71
CA PRO A 262 -22.49 17.29 -10.11
C PRO A 262 -23.66 18.13 -10.59
N ILE A 263 -23.38 19.05 -11.51
CA ILE A 263 -24.39 19.66 -12.39
C ILE A 263 -24.89 18.58 -13.35
N GLU A 264 -23.95 17.82 -13.91
CA GLU A 264 -24.23 16.72 -14.84
C GLU A 264 -23.08 15.70 -14.83
N THR A 265 -23.33 14.47 -15.27
CA THR A 265 -22.29 13.46 -15.51
C THR A 265 -22.38 12.95 -16.94
N PHE A 266 -21.25 12.85 -17.64
CA PHE A 266 -21.17 12.35 -19.00
C PHE A 266 -20.50 10.98 -19.00
N GLY A 267 -21.27 9.95 -19.37
CA GLY A 267 -20.83 8.57 -19.26
C GLY A 267 -20.48 8.20 -17.81
N ASP A 268 -19.47 7.34 -17.66
CA ASP A 268 -19.01 6.86 -16.36
C ASP A 268 -17.72 7.54 -15.86
N SER A 269 -17.13 8.49 -16.60
CA SER A 269 -15.80 9.05 -16.24
C SER A 269 -15.69 10.57 -16.19
N ILE A 270 -16.72 11.31 -16.64
CA ILE A 270 -16.68 12.78 -16.71
C ILE A 270 -17.76 13.37 -15.80
N VAL A 271 -17.35 14.29 -14.93
CA VAL A 271 -18.24 15.02 -14.03
C VAL A 271 -18.22 16.51 -14.38
N GLY A 272 -19.39 17.07 -14.68
CA GLY A 272 -19.61 18.51 -14.79
C GLY A 272 -19.94 19.06 -13.40
N ILE A 273 -19.09 19.92 -12.84
CA ILE A 273 -19.27 20.45 -11.49
C ILE A 273 -18.88 21.93 -11.41
N ASN A 274 -19.44 22.65 -10.44
CA ASN A 274 -19.03 24.02 -10.16
C ASN A 274 -17.75 24.02 -9.30
N SER A 275 -16.75 24.81 -9.69
CA SER A 275 -15.48 24.93 -8.94
C SER A 275 -15.64 25.51 -7.54
N LYS A 276 -16.77 26.17 -7.24
CA LYS A 276 -17.07 26.83 -5.96
C LYS A 276 -15.92 27.70 -5.45
N ASN A 277 -15.36 28.54 -6.33
CA ASN A 277 -14.23 29.41 -6.02
C ASN A 277 -13.01 28.63 -5.47
N THR A 278 -12.85 27.37 -5.88
CA THR A 278 -11.71 26.53 -5.49
C THR A 278 -10.77 26.38 -6.68
N ALA A 279 -9.48 26.52 -6.42
CA ALA A 279 -8.47 26.28 -7.44
C ALA A 279 -8.38 24.78 -7.77
N ILE A 280 -8.48 24.42 -9.05
CA ILE A 280 -8.49 23.04 -9.52
C ILE A 280 -7.51 22.93 -10.68
N LYS A 281 -6.63 21.93 -10.66
CA LYS A 281 -5.66 21.67 -11.73
C LYS A 281 -5.70 20.21 -12.15
N VAL A 282 -5.31 19.95 -13.39
CA VAL A 282 -5.00 18.59 -13.85
C VAL A 282 -3.97 17.95 -12.91
N GLY A 283 -4.18 16.69 -12.58
CA GLY A 283 -3.35 15.95 -11.62
C GLY A 283 -3.74 16.11 -10.14
N HIS A 284 -4.60 17.06 -9.77
CA HIS A 284 -5.22 17.08 -8.43
C HIS A 284 -6.06 15.81 -8.20
N ILE A 285 -6.33 15.49 -6.94
CA ILE A 285 -7.16 14.35 -6.55
C ILE A 285 -8.60 14.78 -6.42
N LEU A 286 -9.48 14.21 -7.24
CA LEU A 286 -10.91 14.32 -7.05
C LEU A 286 -11.40 13.12 -6.23
N ILE A 287 -12.20 13.40 -5.21
CA ILE A 287 -12.76 12.40 -4.30
C ILE A 287 -14.28 12.49 -4.38
N ALA A 288 -14.95 11.37 -4.66
CA ALA A 288 -16.38 11.22 -4.59
C ALA A 288 -16.77 10.39 -3.37
N ARG A 289 -17.85 10.78 -2.69
CA ARG A 289 -18.41 10.09 -1.54
C ARG A 289 -19.87 9.75 -1.81
N ASN A 290 -20.21 8.46 -1.73
CA ASN A 290 -21.61 8.03 -1.87
C ASN A 290 -22.39 8.19 -0.55
N ALA A 291 -23.71 7.98 -0.60
CA ALA A 291 -24.59 8.09 0.56
C ALA A 291 -24.25 7.12 1.70
N LYS A 292 -23.61 5.98 1.41
CA LYS A 292 -23.11 5.00 2.40
C LYS A 292 -21.75 5.38 2.97
N GLY A 293 -21.20 6.54 2.58
CA GLY A 293 -19.90 7.03 3.02
C GLY A 293 -18.69 6.38 2.35
N VAL A 294 -18.87 5.54 1.33
CA VAL A 294 -17.78 4.94 0.56
C VAL A 294 -17.12 6.00 -0.31
N LEU A 295 -15.78 5.99 -0.35
CA LEU A 295 -14.99 6.89 -1.15
C LEU A 295 -14.60 6.25 -2.48
N TYR A 296 -14.54 7.08 -3.50
CA TYR A 296 -13.92 6.80 -4.80
C TYR A 296 -13.03 7.98 -5.09
N TRP A 297 -11.81 7.75 -5.56
CA TRP A 297 -10.88 8.84 -5.79
C TRP A 297 -9.96 8.52 -6.96
N GLY A 298 -9.40 9.56 -7.54
CA GLY A 298 -8.52 9.45 -8.69
C GLY A 298 -7.96 10.80 -9.08
N LYS A 299 -6.90 10.77 -9.88
CA LYS A 299 -6.35 11.98 -10.46
C LYS A 299 -7.30 12.54 -11.51
N ILE A 300 -7.35 13.86 -11.59
CA ILE A 300 -7.94 14.56 -12.73
C ILE A 300 -7.03 14.31 -13.94
N GLU A 301 -7.58 13.67 -14.97
CA GLU A 301 -6.85 13.37 -16.21
C GLU A 301 -6.85 14.56 -17.18
N SER A 302 -7.98 15.27 -17.25
CA SER A 302 -8.16 16.44 -18.13
C SER A 302 -9.35 17.26 -17.65
N MET A 303 -9.37 18.57 -17.96
CA MET A 303 -10.52 19.43 -17.71
C MET A 303 -10.92 20.24 -18.95
N GLN A 304 -12.17 20.67 -19.00
CA GLN A 304 -12.71 21.54 -20.04
C GLN A 304 -13.67 22.60 -19.47
N ILE A 305 -13.64 23.79 -20.06
CA ILE A 305 -14.63 24.85 -19.84
C ILE A 305 -15.21 25.22 -21.20
N ASN A 306 -16.52 25.08 -21.37
CA ASN A 306 -17.19 25.34 -22.66
C ASN A 306 -16.52 24.62 -23.85
N ASN A 307 -16.17 23.34 -23.66
CA ASN A 307 -15.43 22.49 -24.61
C ASN A 307 -14.00 22.92 -24.94
N ILE A 308 -13.45 23.92 -24.25
CA ILE A 308 -12.05 24.35 -24.39
C ILE A 308 -11.22 23.60 -23.34
N PRO A 309 -10.19 22.82 -23.72
CA PRO A 309 -9.25 22.21 -22.79
C PRO A 309 -8.64 23.24 -21.85
N THR A 310 -8.55 22.91 -20.57
CA THR A 310 -8.04 23.81 -19.53
C THR A 310 -7.23 23.03 -18.52
N GLU A 311 -6.03 23.51 -18.20
CA GLU A 311 -5.14 22.86 -17.24
C GLU A 311 -5.38 23.30 -15.79
N GLU A 312 -5.92 24.51 -15.61
CA GLU A 312 -6.13 25.14 -14.30
C GLU A 312 -7.35 26.06 -14.27
N VAL A 313 -8.05 26.05 -13.14
CA VAL A 313 -9.12 26.98 -12.76
C VAL A 313 -8.64 27.70 -11.50
N THR A 314 -8.73 29.04 -11.47
CA THR A 314 -8.38 29.85 -10.30
C THR A 314 -9.52 29.89 -9.30
N ALA A 315 -9.22 30.30 -8.06
CA ALA A 315 -10.20 30.44 -6.98
C ALA A 315 -11.04 31.74 -7.06
N GLU A 316 -10.84 32.57 -8.09
CA GLU A 316 -11.43 33.91 -8.17
C GLU A 316 -12.92 33.87 -8.52
N GLN A 317 -13.34 32.90 -9.33
CA GLN A 317 -14.72 32.77 -9.76
C GLN A 317 -15.18 31.31 -9.81
N ALA A 318 -16.44 31.11 -9.43
CA ALA A 318 -17.16 29.86 -9.56
C ALA A 318 -17.47 29.61 -11.03
N VAL A 319 -16.89 28.56 -11.59
CA VAL A 319 -17.05 28.19 -13.00
C VAL A 319 -17.53 26.75 -13.10
N ALA A 320 -18.44 26.49 -14.04
CA ALA A 320 -18.84 25.12 -14.38
C ALA A 320 -17.75 24.48 -15.23
N ILE A 321 -17.21 23.36 -14.77
CA ILE A 321 -16.08 22.68 -15.40
C ILE A 321 -16.40 21.20 -15.60
N GLY A 322 -16.01 20.67 -16.75
CA GLY A 322 -16.03 19.23 -17.03
C GLY A 322 -14.70 18.62 -16.62
N ILE A 323 -14.72 17.61 -15.75
CA ILE A 323 -13.52 16.94 -15.22
C ILE A 323 -13.57 15.47 -15.61
N LYS A 324 -12.54 14.98 -16.30
CA LYS A 324 -12.35 13.55 -16.57
C LYS A 324 -11.55 12.89 -15.46
N THR A 325 -11.98 11.71 -15.03
CA THR A 325 -11.44 11.00 -13.86
C THR A 325 -11.16 9.52 -14.16
N THR A 326 -10.30 8.91 -13.34
CA THR A 326 -9.94 7.48 -13.42
C THR A 326 -10.93 6.54 -12.73
N PHE A 327 -12.00 7.06 -12.12
CA PHE A 327 -12.99 6.28 -11.38
C PHE A 327 -14.40 6.54 -11.89
N LYS A 328 -15.35 5.68 -11.51
CA LYS A 328 -16.74 5.82 -11.95
C LYS A 328 -17.43 6.99 -11.26
N VAL A 329 -17.89 7.97 -12.03
CA VAL A 329 -18.66 9.12 -11.53
C VAL A 329 -20.16 8.82 -11.49
N LYS A 330 -20.90 9.44 -10.56
CA LYS A 330 -22.34 9.29 -10.42
C LYS A 330 -23.01 10.59 -9.96
N PRO A 331 -24.20 10.95 -10.47
CA PRO A 331 -24.91 12.19 -10.10
C PRO A 331 -25.22 12.33 -8.60
N GLN A 332 -25.46 11.22 -7.91
CA GLN A 332 -25.83 11.22 -6.49
C GLN A 332 -24.63 11.33 -5.53
N TYR A 333 -23.41 11.37 -6.03
CA TYR A 333 -22.21 11.44 -5.18
C TYR A 333 -21.87 12.88 -4.80
N ASN A 334 -21.28 13.04 -3.62
CA ASN A 334 -20.72 14.30 -3.15
C ASN A 334 -19.24 14.36 -3.50
N TYR A 335 -18.81 15.44 -4.14
CA TYR A 335 -17.44 15.59 -4.65
C TYR A 335 -16.62 16.57 -3.82
N TYR A 336 -15.33 16.24 -3.68
CA TYR A 336 -14.32 17.02 -3.01
C TYR A 336 -13.07 17.08 -3.87
N ILE A 337 -12.33 18.17 -3.77
CA ILE A 337 -11.00 18.31 -4.38
C ILE A 337 -9.94 18.38 -3.30
N TYR A 338 -8.85 17.67 -3.53
CA TYR A 338 -7.69 17.69 -2.67
C TYR A 338 -6.42 17.86 -3.50
N TRP A 339 -5.57 18.80 -3.08
CA TRP A 339 -4.25 18.94 -3.65
C TRP A 339 -3.25 18.11 -2.85
N ASP A 340 -2.89 16.98 -3.43
CA ASP A 340 -2.03 16.03 -2.76
C ASP A 340 -0.56 16.24 -3.12
N LYS A 341 0.24 16.69 -2.15
CA LYS A 341 1.71 16.74 -2.27
C LYS A 341 2.39 15.48 -1.75
N TYR A 342 1.68 14.60 -1.04
CA TYR A 342 2.28 13.58 -0.18
C TYR A 342 1.86 12.14 -0.53
N VAL A 343 0.85 11.95 -1.38
CA VAL A 343 0.48 10.64 -1.95
C VAL A 343 1.38 10.29 -3.10
#